data_AF-A0A443S0K0-F1
#
_entry.id   AF-A0A443S0K0-F1
#
_cell.length_a   1.000
_cell.length_b   1.000
_cell.length_c   1.000
_cell.angle_alpha   90.00
_cell.angle_beta   90.00
_cell.angle_gamma   90.00
#
_symmetry.space_group_name_H-M   'P 1'
#
loop_
_entity.id
_entity.type
_entity.pdbx_description
1 polymer ?
#
loop_
_entity_poly.entity_id
_entity_poly.type
_entity_poly.pdbx_seq_one_letter_code
_entity_poly.pdbx_strand_id
1 'polypeptide(L)'
;EVGSSLYIKANLILCRRDYLRLFGNTGICAACSKTIPAFEMVMRAKGHNYHLECFACKKCSQRFCVGDRFYLFENKIVCELDYEEIISRNASLSNSLEKLKKQTENIEYTTNAGLSICNR
;
A
#
# COMPACT_ATOMS: atom_id res chain seq x y z
N GLU A 1 23.42 -13.78 9.40
CA GLU A 1 24.42 -13.99 8.33
C GLU A 1 24.51 -12.73 7.48
N VAL A 2 25.63 -11.99 7.54
CA VAL A 2 25.79 -10.69 6.86
C VAL A 2 26.38 -10.93 5.48
N GLY A 3 25.52 -11.19 4.49
CA GLY A 3 25.90 -11.26 3.09
C GLY A 3 26.28 -9.89 2.56
N SER A 4 27.57 -9.55 2.61
CA SER A 4 28.08 -8.28 2.07
C SER A 4 28.22 -8.39 0.55
N SER A 5 27.11 -8.31 -0.17
CA SER A 5 27.13 -8.15 -1.63
C SER A 5 27.74 -6.77 -1.95
N LEU A 6 28.94 -6.78 -2.52
CA LEU A 6 29.61 -5.59 -3.04
C LEU A 6 29.19 -5.37 -4.50
N TYR A 7 28.88 -4.12 -4.84
CA TYR A 7 28.46 -3.73 -6.18
C TYR A 7 29.49 -2.76 -6.76
N ILE A 8 29.87 -2.96 -8.01
CA ILE A 8 30.80 -2.07 -8.73
C ILE A 8 30.05 -1.39 -9.87
N LYS A 9 30.01 -0.06 -9.86
CA LYS A 9 29.42 0.75 -10.94
C LYS A 9 30.02 2.14 -10.96
N ALA A 10 30.27 2.67 -12.17
CA ALA A 10 30.92 3.98 -12.36
C ALA A 10 32.26 4.11 -11.59
N ASN A 11 33.04 3.03 -11.55
CA ASN A 11 34.31 2.93 -10.82
C ASN A 11 34.20 3.15 -9.29
N LEU A 12 33.00 2.99 -8.71
CA LEU A 12 32.77 3.01 -7.26
C LEU A 12 32.48 1.60 -6.76
N ILE A 13 33.03 1.25 -5.58
CA ILE A 13 32.67 0.05 -4.82
C ILE A 13 31.63 0.47 -3.78
N LEU A 14 30.43 -0.11 -3.87
CA LEU A 14 29.27 0.29 -3.07
C LEU A 14 28.67 -0.89 -2.33
N CYS A 15 28.15 -0.64 -1.13
CA CYS A 15 27.28 -1.59 -0.47
C CYS A 15 25.91 -1.66 -1.18
N ARG A 16 25.13 -2.72 -0.93
CA ARG A 16 23.77 -2.86 -1.50
C ARG A 16 22.91 -1.61 -1.33
N ARG A 17 22.95 -1.01 -0.13
CA ARG A 17 22.15 0.19 0.21
C ARG A 17 22.57 1.39 -0.65
N ASP A 18 23.86 1.66 -0.78
CA ASP A 18 24.35 2.81 -1.56
C ASP A 18 24.15 2.60 -3.06
N TYR A 19 24.32 1.37 -3.54
CA TYR A 19 24.02 1.02 -4.93
C TYR A 19 22.56 1.29 -5.26
N LEU A 20 21.61 0.84 -4.42
CA LEU A 20 20.18 1.11 -4.60
C LEU A 20 19.89 2.62 -4.48
N ARG A 21 20.52 3.34 -3.56
CA ARG A 21 20.33 4.78 -3.40
C ARG A 21 20.76 5.58 -4.63
N LEU A 22 21.86 5.22 -5.27
CA LEU A 22 22.43 5.95 -6.39
C LEU A 22 21.89 5.49 -7.76
N PHE A 23 21.60 4.19 -7.88
CA PHE A 23 21.32 3.55 -9.18
C PHE A 23 20.06 2.69 -9.19
N GLY A 24 19.36 2.56 -8.07
CA GLY A 24 18.13 1.78 -7.98
C GLY A 24 16.92 2.50 -8.56
N ASN A 25 15.94 1.73 -9.02
CA ASN A 25 14.72 2.26 -9.61
C ASN A 25 13.77 2.77 -8.52
N THR A 26 13.46 4.07 -8.56
CA THR A 26 12.47 4.67 -7.66
C THR A 26 11.05 4.22 -7.99
N GLY A 27 10.15 4.29 -7.01
CA GLY A 27 8.71 4.05 -7.16
C GLY A 27 7.89 5.31 -6.95
N ILE A 28 6.57 5.21 -7.14
CA ILE A 28 5.61 6.25 -6.75
C ILE A 28 4.63 5.62 -5.77
N CYS A 29 4.38 6.30 -4.65
CA CYS A 29 3.40 5.88 -3.68
C CYS A 29 1.98 6.18 -4.19
N ALA A 30 1.12 5.17 -4.23
CA ALA A 30 -0.24 5.36 -4.75
C ALA A 30 -1.15 6.17 -3.79
N ALA A 31 -0.81 6.25 -2.49
CA ALA A 31 -1.59 7.00 -1.50
C ALA A 31 -1.21 8.48 -1.40
N CYS A 32 0.07 8.83 -1.50
CA CYS A 32 0.54 10.23 -1.36
C CYS A 32 1.11 10.82 -2.65
N SER A 33 1.21 10.03 -3.72
CA SER A 33 1.75 10.41 -5.04
C SER A 33 3.20 10.92 -5.01
N LYS A 34 3.93 10.72 -3.91
CA LYS A 34 5.35 11.06 -3.78
C LYS A 34 6.25 9.91 -4.24
N THR A 35 7.45 10.27 -4.68
CA THR A 35 8.48 9.30 -5.08
C THR A 35 8.97 8.50 -3.87
N ILE A 36 9.03 7.18 -4.04
CA ILE A 36 9.62 6.23 -3.09
C ILE A 36 11.07 5.96 -3.54
N PRO A 37 12.08 6.26 -2.70
CA PRO A 37 13.46 5.89 -2.94
C PRO A 37 13.65 4.38 -3.08
N ALA A 38 14.58 3.95 -3.94
CA ALA A 38 14.79 2.53 -4.23
C ALA A 38 15.34 1.70 -3.04
N PHE A 39 15.88 2.36 -2.02
CA PHE A 39 16.37 1.70 -0.80
C PHE A 39 15.32 1.65 0.32
N GLU A 40 14.18 2.32 0.14
CA GLU A 40 13.12 2.38 1.16
C GLU A 40 12.24 1.14 1.06
N MET A 41 11.83 0.62 2.23
CA MET A 41 10.88 -0.49 2.29
C MET A 41 9.48 0.00 1.95
N VAL A 42 8.75 -0.82 1.20
CA VAL A 42 7.40 -0.49 0.74
C VAL A 42 6.41 -1.59 1.10
N MET A 43 5.16 -1.17 1.25
CA MET A 43 4.03 -2.08 1.20
C MET A 43 3.57 -2.22 -0.25
N ARG A 44 3.48 -3.46 -0.75
CA ARG A 44 2.95 -3.75 -2.07
C ARG A 44 1.57 -4.37 -1.95
N ALA A 45 0.58 -3.72 -2.53
CA ALA A 45 -0.79 -4.22 -2.59
C ALA A 45 -1.33 -4.02 -4.02
N LYS A 46 -1.77 -5.13 -4.64
CA LYS A 46 -2.42 -5.14 -5.96
C LYS A 46 -1.66 -4.38 -7.05
N GLY A 47 -0.34 -4.60 -7.12
CA GLY A 47 0.52 -3.93 -8.10
C GLY A 47 0.94 -2.51 -7.73
N HIS A 48 0.30 -1.88 -6.74
CA HIS A 48 0.66 -0.56 -6.24
C HIS A 48 1.67 -0.64 -5.09
N ASN A 49 2.49 0.40 -4.98
CA ASN A 49 3.48 0.55 -3.90
C ASN A 49 3.04 1.67 -2.97
N TYR A 50 3.27 1.48 -1.69
CA TYR A 50 2.90 2.41 -0.62
C TYR A 50 4.10 2.55 0.32
N HIS A 51 4.38 3.77 0.79
CA HIS A 51 5.25 3.92 1.95
C HIS A 51 4.63 3.17 3.12
N LEU A 52 5.46 2.63 4.03
CA LEU A 52 4.97 1.95 5.23
C LEU A 52 4.04 2.86 6.06
N GLU A 53 4.36 4.16 6.13
CA GLU A 53 3.56 5.15 6.84
C GLU A 53 2.26 5.53 6.10
N CYS A 54 2.26 5.40 4.77
CA CYS A 54 1.08 5.68 3.95
C CYS A 54 0.12 4.50 3.89
N PHE A 55 0.55 3.31 4.35
CA PHE A 55 -0.28 2.12 4.44
C PHE A 55 -1.12 2.15 5.73
N ALA A 56 -2.06 3.09 5.78
CA ALA A 56 -2.95 3.33 6.91
C ALA A 56 -4.36 3.67 6.42
N CYS A 57 -5.36 3.46 7.28
CA CYS A 57 -6.74 3.78 6.94
C CYS A 57 -6.89 5.27 6.65
N LYS A 58 -7.49 5.64 5.52
CA LYS A 58 -7.68 7.04 5.14
C LYS A 58 -8.64 7.81 6.08
N LYS A 59 -9.54 7.11 6.75
CA LYS A 59 -10.56 7.68 7.64
C LYS A 59 -10.03 7.88 9.06
N CYS A 60 -9.65 6.80 9.74
CA CYS A 60 -9.17 6.86 11.12
C CYS A 60 -7.65 7.03 11.26
N SER A 61 -6.88 6.99 10.17
CA SER A 61 -5.40 7.02 10.18
C SER A 61 -4.74 5.86 10.95
N GLN A 62 -5.50 4.82 11.30
CA GLN A 62 -4.97 3.64 11.97
C GLN A 62 -4.09 2.83 11.01
N ARG A 63 -2.91 2.42 11.50
CA ARG A 63 -2.00 1.50 10.82
C ARG A 63 -2.51 0.07 10.94
N PHE A 64 -2.27 -0.74 9.91
CA PHE A 64 -2.70 -2.13 9.88
C PHE A 64 -1.65 -3.06 10.48
N CYS A 65 -2.10 -3.99 11.30
CA CYS A 65 -1.32 -5.13 11.78
C CYS A 65 -1.39 -6.30 10.80
N VAL A 66 -0.46 -7.23 10.95
CA VAL A 66 -0.48 -8.50 10.19
C VAL A 66 -1.76 -9.25 10.51
N GLY A 67 -2.51 -9.63 9.47
CA GLY A 67 -3.81 -10.30 9.61
C GLY A 67 -5.02 -9.36 9.60
N ASP A 68 -4.83 -8.04 9.70
CA ASP A 68 -5.95 -7.10 9.60
C ASP A 68 -6.61 -7.15 8.22
N ARG A 69 -7.93 -6.91 8.20
CA ARG A 69 -8.72 -6.79 6.98
C ARG A 69 -8.85 -5.32 6.60
N PHE A 70 -8.70 -5.06 5.31
CA PHE A 70 -8.83 -3.71 4.76
C PHE A 70 -9.41 -3.77 3.34
N TYR A 71 -9.91 -2.62 2.90
CA TYR A 71 -10.54 -2.44 1.62
C TYR A 71 -9.76 -1.39 0.82
N LEU A 72 -9.54 -1.69 -0.46
CA LEU A 72 -8.94 -0.77 -1.43
C LEU A 72 -10.03 -0.19 -2.32
N PHE A 73 -10.10 1.14 -2.38
CA PHE A 73 -10.99 1.88 -3.26
C PHE A 73 -10.20 3.03 -3.92
N GLU A 74 -10.01 2.98 -5.23
CA GLU A 74 -9.23 3.99 -5.98
C GLU A 74 -7.84 4.27 -5.35
N ASN A 75 -7.10 3.21 -4.97
CA ASN A 75 -5.80 3.30 -4.27
C ASN A 75 -5.84 3.92 -2.85
N LYS A 76 -7.04 4.17 -2.30
CA LYS A 76 -7.24 4.53 -0.90
C LYS A 76 -7.52 3.28 -0.09
N ILE A 77 -6.91 3.19 1.07
CA ILE A 77 -7.04 2.06 1.98
C ILE A 77 -7.99 2.44 3.11
N VAL A 78 -8.97 1.60 3.42
CA VAL A 78 -9.95 1.80 4.47
C VAL A 78 -10.02 0.54 5.34
N CYS A 79 -10.08 0.66 6.66
CA CYS A 79 -10.23 -0.49 7.54
C CYS A 79 -11.66 -1.06 7.47
N GLU A 80 -11.83 -2.31 7.91
CA GLU A 80 -13.13 -2.97 7.95
C GLU A 80 -14.19 -2.19 8.73
N LEU A 81 -13.82 -1.64 9.90
CA LEU A 81 -14.73 -0.87 10.74
C LEU A 81 -15.26 0.39 10.03
N ASP A 82 -14.37 1.21 9.46
CA ASP A 82 -14.75 2.42 8.72
C ASP A 82 -15.53 2.06 7.45
N TYR A 83 -15.21 0.92 6.82
CA TYR A 83 -15.92 0.43 5.65
C TYR A 83 -17.38 0.06 5.96
N GLU A 84 -17.62 -0.72 7.03
CA GLU A 84 -18.96 -1.08 7.48
C GLU A 84 -19.79 0.15 7.90
N GLU A 85 -19.17 1.15 8.53
CA GLU A 85 -19.83 2.42 8.85
C GLU A 85 -20.30 3.14 7.58
N ILE A 86 -19.46 3.21 6.55
CA ILE A 86 -19.82 3.84 5.27
C ILE A 86 -20.99 3.10 4.61
N ILE A 87 -20.99 1.76 4.62
CA ILE A 87 -22.06 0.96 4.02
C ILE A 87 -23.38 1.12 4.80
N SER A 88 -23.35 1.01 6.13
CA SER A 88 -24.55 1.14 6.97
C SER A 88 -25.19 2.53 6.86
N ARG A 89 -24.37 3.59 6.80
CA ARG A 89 -24.85 4.97 6.62
C ARG A 89 -25.46 5.20 5.24
N ASN A 90 -24.86 4.63 4.19
CA ASN A 90 -25.43 4.69 2.84
C ASN A 90 -26.72 3.86 2.70
N ALA A 91 -26.81 2.71 3.37
CA ALA A 91 -28.04 1.90 3.39
C ALA A 91 -29.23 2.67 3.99
N SER A 92 -28.97 3.55 4.96
CA SER A 92 -29.97 4.40 5.60
C SER A 92 -30.47 5.57 4.71
N LEU A 93 -29.69 5.94 3.68
CA LEU A 93 -29.97 7.07 2.78
C LEU A 93 -30.62 6.65 1.45
N SER A 94 -30.72 5.35 1.14
CA SER A 94 -31.26 4.88 -0.14
C SER A 94 -32.33 3.80 0.02
N ASN A 95 -33.59 4.15 -0.24
CA ASN A 95 -34.71 3.22 -0.50
C ASN A 95 -34.57 2.49 -1.87
N SER A 96 -33.36 2.32 -2.41
CA SER A 96 -33.14 1.73 -3.75
C SER A 96 -31.80 0.99 -3.81
N LEU A 97 -31.84 -0.25 -3.33
CA LEU A 97 -30.76 -1.24 -3.21
C LEU A 97 -29.99 -1.55 -4.51
N GLU A 98 -30.45 -1.10 -5.68
CA GLU A 98 -29.78 -1.35 -6.97
C GLU A 98 -28.71 -0.33 -7.35
N LYS A 99 -28.73 0.92 -6.85
CA LYS A 99 -27.73 1.94 -7.22
C LYS A 99 -26.43 1.86 -6.41
N LEU A 100 -26.46 1.28 -5.21
CA LEU A 100 -25.24 1.09 -4.41
C LEU A 100 -24.35 -0.02 -4.96
N LYS A 101 -24.92 -1.08 -5.55
CA LYS A 101 -24.16 -2.19 -6.16
C LYS A 101 -23.17 -1.70 -7.24
N LYS A 102 -23.59 -0.73 -8.07
CA LYS A 102 -22.74 -0.16 -9.14
C LYS A 102 -21.60 0.74 -8.65
N GLN A 103 -21.67 1.29 -7.44
CA GLN A 103 -20.55 2.03 -6.84
C GLN A 103 -19.60 1.10 -6.08
N THR A 104 -20.09 -0.06 -5.66
CA THR A 104 -19.32 -1.10 -4.95
C THR A 104 -18.62 -2.11 -5.86
N GLU A 105 -18.85 -2.07 -7.18
CA GLU A 105 -18.26 -3.01 -8.16
C GLU A 105 -16.73 -2.85 -8.36
N ASN A 106 -16.09 -1.86 -7.74
CA ASN A 106 -14.63 -1.73 -7.67
C ASN A 106 -14.10 -1.82 -6.21
N ILE A 107 -14.86 -2.41 -5.30
CA ILE A 107 -14.40 -2.62 -3.92
C ILE A 107 -13.75 -3.98 -3.82
N GLU A 108 -12.45 -3.91 -3.79
CA GLU A 108 -11.64 -5.05 -4.13
C GLU A 108 -11.07 -5.60 -2.82
N TYR A 109 -11.78 -6.56 -2.23
CA TYR A 109 -11.45 -7.20 -0.95
C TYR A 109 -10.00 -7.72 -0.96
N THR A 110 -9.26 -7.48 0.12
CA THR A 110 -7.92 -8.05 0.28
C THR A 110 -7.61 -8.22 1.76
N THR A 111 -7.08 -9.38 2.13
CA THR A 111 -6.62 -9.68 3.48
C THR A 111 -5.11 -9.44 3.55
N ASN A 112 -4.60 -8.99 4.70
CA ASN A 112 -3.16 -8.74 4.87
C ASN A 112 -2.27 -9.99 4.76
N ALA A 113 -2.86 -11.17 4.58
CA ALA A 113 -2.18 -12.47 4.54
C ALA A 113 -1.27 -12.70 3.31
N GLY A 114 -1.27 -11.77 2.34
CA GLY A 114 -0.44 -11.81 1.13
C GLY A 114 0.54 -10.66 0.96
N LEU A 115 0.68 -9.74 1.94
CA LEU A 115 1.57 -8.59 1.75
C LEU A 115 3.01 -8.97 2.00
N SER A 116 3.78 -8.92 0.93
CA SER A 116 5.23 -9.03 0.98
C SER A 116 5.78 -7.67 1.47
N ILE A 117 6.37 -7.65 2.66
CA ILE A 117 7.38 -6.63 2.96
C ILE A 117 8.60 -7.03 2.13
N CYS A 118 8.74 -6.45 0.95
CA CYS A 118 9.93 -6.65 0.14
C CYS A 118 10.73 -5.34 0.08
N ASN A 119 12.06 -5.48 0.16
CA ASN A 119 12.89 -4.53 -0.58
C ASN A 119 12.54 -4.75 -2.05
N ARG A 120 12.24 -3.67 -2.77
CA ARG A 120 12.05 -3.74 -4.22
C ARG A 120 13.22 -4.42 -4.91
#